data_AF-A0A939VIN5-F1
#
_entry.id   AF-A0A939VIN5-F1
#
_cell.length_a   1.000
_cell.length_b   1.000
_cell.length_c   1.000
_cell.angle_alpha   90.00
_cell.angle_beta   90.00
_cell.angle_gamma   90.00
#
_symmetry.space_group_name_H-M   'P 1'
#
loop_
_entity.id
_entity.type
_entity.pdbx_description
1 polymer ?
#
loop_
_entity_poly.entity_id
_entity_poly.type
_entity_poly.pdbx_seq_one_letter_code
_entity_poly.pdbx_strand_id
1 'polypeptide(L)'
;MKKLFVLLFSVALVTSCGSVVWSSFEWNKIPADGHRTGVTAPGAEYPEDALGVSNGEFYMSPGGKIIIGGVTPKVAQILYDAQPGMADLKTVIGHSREGMKSTRPESPLSNWTVDCLMQAAEDYTGIKADVGIVNFGGIRADIPQGEILKDDLVSMFPFKNYLTVVTLPGWRLREIFTQMAQGKVQVVGGVKLVIKGNQLESVLVGGSPLEDSKTYNLATIDFLLNGGDGYKLGENALNTVVTDVSVIDIMLPKVLKLEAEGRTVDYKTDGRVTIK
;
A
#
# COMPACT_ATOMS: atom_id res chain seq x y z
N MET A 1 -93.21 -11.00 1.74
CA MET A 1 -92.80 -12.04 0.76
C MET A 1 -91.50 -12.68 1.26
N LYS A 2 -91.60 -13.86 1.90
CA LYS A 2 -90.91 -15.12 1.52
C LYS A 2 -89.39 -14.94 1.33
N LYS A 3 -88.54 -15.29 2.31
CA LYS A 3 -87.92 -16.62 2.56
C LYS A 3 -86.64 -16.36 3.38
N LEU A 4 -85.96 -17.24 4.11
CA LEU A 4 -86.15 -18.59 4.64
C LEU A 4 -84.79 -18.96 5.29
N PHE A 5 -84.83 -19.53 6.48
CA PHE A 5 -83.89 -20.51 7.07
C PHE A 5 -82.36 -20.37 7.03
N VAL A 6 -81.84 -20.38 8.26
CA VAL A 6 -80.67 -21.10 8.78
C VAL A 6 -80.41 -22.46 8.11
N LEU A 7 -79.16 -22.76 7.68
CA LEU A 7 -78.38 -23.95 8.07
C LEU A 7 -76.99 -24.04 7.38
N LEU A 8 -75.96 -24.28 8.20
CA LEU A 8 -74.89 -25.30 8.04
C LEU A 8 -73.97 -25.28 6.79
N PHE A 9 -72.68 -24.97 6.98
CA PHE A 9 -71.54 -25.93 6.96
C PHE A 9 -70.19 -25.20 6.84
N SER A 10 -69.33 -25.50 7.81
CA SER A 10 -67.87 -25.43 7.85
C SER A 10 -67.10 -25.40 6.52
N VAL A 11 -66.26 -24.37 6.32
CA VAL A 11 -65.05 -24.47 5.47
C VAL A 11 -63.90 -23.68 6.10
N ALA A 12 -62.93 -24.45 6.59
CA ALA A 12 -61.50 -24.21 6.69
C ALA A 12 -60.98 -22.83 7.15
N LEU A 13 -60.57 -22.79 8.42
CA LEU A 13 -59.51 -21.92 8.91
C LEU A 13 -58.18 -22.35 8.24
N VAL A 14 -57.89 -21.85 7.03
CA VAL A 14 -56.57 -22.04 6.42
C VAL A 14 -55.63 -21.02 7.05
N THR A 15 -54.85 -21.49 8.01
CA THR A 15 -53.64 -20.84 8.48
C THR A 15 -52.75 -20.52 7.28
N SER A 16 -52.69 -19.24 6.90
CA SER A 16 -51.66 -18.71 6.01
C SER A 16 -50.34 -18.74 6.76
N CYS A 17 -49.65 -19.89 6.76
CA CYS A 17 -48.22 -19.92 6.95
C CYS A 17 -47.61 -19.21 5.74
N GLY A 18 -47.40 -17.90 5.85
CA GLY A 18 -46.55 -17.17 4.91
C GLY A 18 -45.17 -17.81 4.95
N SER A 19 -44.84 -18.57 3.91
CA SER A 19 -43.48 -19.05 3.69
C SER A 19 -42.59 -17.81 3.52
N VAL A 20 -41.77 -17.54 4.52
CA VAL A 20 -40.65 -16.61 4.40
C VAL A 20 -39.75 -17.17 3.30
N VAL A 21 -39.82 -16.57 2.11
CA VAL A 21 -38.92 -16.90 1.02
C VAL A 21 -37.56 -16.30 1.38
N TRP A 22 -36.71 -17.10 1.99
CA TRP A 22 -35.30 -16.76 2.20
C TRP A 22 -34.67 -16.56 0.83
N SER A 23 -34.42 -15.31 0.46
CA SER A 23 -33.65 -15.00 -0.75
C SER A 23 -32.19 -15.34 -0.45
N SER A 24 -31.65 -16.40 -1.06
CA SER A 24 -30.22 -16.67 -1.01
C SER A 24 -29.53 -15.79 -2.05
N PHE A 25 -28.51 -15.04 -1.63
CA PHE A 25 -27.62 -14.33 -2.53
C PHE A 25 -26.40 -15.21 -2.80
N GLU A 26 -26.13 -15.52 -4.06
CA GLU A 26 -24.89 -16.15 -4.49
C GLU A 26 -23.97 -15.11 -5.12
N TRP A 27 -22.75 -15.01 -4.60
CA TRP A 27 -21.71 -14.17 -5.15
C TRP A 27 -20.82 -15.01 -6.07
N ASN A 28 -20.90 -14.74 -7.37
CA ASN A 28 -20.01 -15.36 -8.35
C ASN A 28 -18.84 -14.41 -8.64
N LYS A 29 -17.60 -14.90 -8.48
CA LYS A 29 -16.42 -14.20 -8.97
C LYS A 29 -16.21 -14.57 -10.43
N ILE A 30 -16.49 -13.62 -11.32
CA ILE A 30 -16.14 -13.76 -12.74
C ILE A 30 -14.78 -13.09 -12.92
N PRO A 31 -13.74 -13.81 -13.36
CA PRO A 31 -12.48 -13.17 -13.71
C PRO A 31 -12.73 -12.10 -14.77
N ALA A 32 -12.32 -10.86 -14.48
CA ALA A 32 -12.32 -9.81 -15.48
C ALA A 32 -11.23 -10.12 -16.50
N ASP A 33 -11.62 -10.56 -17.70
CA ASP A 33 -10.69 -10.72 -18.82
C ASP A 33 -10.46 -9.36 -19.50
N GLY A 34 -9.34 -8.72 -19.15
CA GLY A 34 -8.92 -7.43 -19.71
C GLY A 34 -8.39 -7.50 -21.15
N HIS A 35 -8.12 -8.70 -21.69
CA HIS A 35 -7.54 -8.84 -23.04
C HIS A 35 -8.54 -8.50 -24.15
N ARG A 36 -9.84 -8.46 -23.85
CA ARG A 36 -10.93 -8.29 -24.83
C ARG A 36 -10.92 -6.94 -25.55
N THR A 37 -10.24 -5.94 -25.00
CA THR A 37 -10.12 -4.59 -25.61
C THR A 37 -8.70 -4.26 -26.04
N GLY A 38 -7.69 -4.99 -25.56
CA GLY A 38 -6.28 -4.65 -25.73
C GLY A 38 -5.84 -3.41 -24.94
N VAL A 39 -6.67 -2.91 -24.02
CA VAL A 39 -6.34 -1.74 -23.21
C VAL A 39 -5.23 -2.07 -22.22
N THR A 40 -4.22 -1.22 -22.16
CA THR A 40 -3.11 -1.30 -21.21
C THR A 40 -3.00 -0.01 -20.41
N ALA A 41 -2.15 0.00 -19.37
CA ALA A 41 -1.79 1.24 -18.72
C ALA A 41 -1.06 2.15 -19.72
N PRO A 42 -1.46 3.44 -19.88
CA PRO A 42 -0.81 4.34 -20.81
C PRO A 42 0.59 4.72 -20.33
N GLY A 43 1.54 4.74 -21.27
CA GLY A 43 2.88 5.28 -21.09
C GLY A 43 2.91 6.81 -21.22
N ALA A 44 4.11 7.38 -21.33
CA ALA A 44 4.30 8.83 -21.54
C ALA A 44 3.92 9.28 -22.95
N GLU A 45 4.02 8.35 -23.90
CA GLU A 45 3.89 8.60 -25.32
C GLU A 45 2.75 7.71 -25.86
N TYR A 46 1.96 8.27 -26.79
CA TYR A 46 0.92 7.56 -27.55
C TYR A 46 -0.20 6.91 -26.70
N PRO A 47 -1.00 7.71 -25.97
CA PRO A 47 -2.14 7.19 -25.19
C PRO A 47 -3.15 6.41 -26.05
N GLU A 48 -3.23 6.69 -27.35
CA GLU A 48 -4.06 5.96 -28.31
C GLU A 48 -3.69 4.48 -28.45
N ASP A 49 -2.41 4.12 -28.33
CA ASP A 49 -1.96 2.73 -28.43
C ASP A 49 -2.40 1.93 -27.19
N ALA A 50 -2.42 2.58 -26.03
CA ALA A 50 -2.79 1.96 -24.77
C ALA A 50 -4.30 2.00 -24.49
N LEU A 51 -4.97 3.11 -24.81
CA LEU A 51 -6.38 3.34 -24.46
C LEU A 51 -7.31 3.18 -25.66
N GLY A 52 -6.81 3.30 -26.88
CA GLY A 52 -7.62 3.40 -28.09
C GLY A 52 -8.02 4.85 -28.39
N VAL A 53 -8.86 5.03 -29.40
CA VAL A 53 -9.31 6.35 -29.86
C VAL A 53 -10.78 6.55 -29.54
N SER A 54 -11.13 7.68 -28.92
CA SER A 54 -12.52 8.06 -28.66
C SER A 54 -12.78 9.50 -29.14
N ASN A 55 -14.06 9.80 -29.40
CA ASN A 55 -14.56 11.17 -29.53
C ASN A 55 -15.81 11.43 -28.66
N GLY A 56 -16.13 10.51 -27.73
CA GLY A 56 -17.32 10.57 -26.87
C GLY A 56 -18.60 10.01 -27.49
N GLU A 57 -18.66 9.86 -28.81
CA GLU A 57 -19.76 9.18 -29.54
C GLU A 57 -19.34 7.79 -30.05
N PHE A 58 -18.06 7.65 -30.36
CA PHE A 58 -17.41 6.44 -30.85
C PHE A 58 -16.18 6.12 -30.01
N TYR A 59 -15.89 4.83 -29.84
CA TYR A 59 -14.65 4.34 -29.28
C TYR A 59 -14.13 3.15 -30.08
N MET A 60 -12.86 3.22 -30.48
CA MET A 60 -12.09 2.11 -31.02
C MET A 60 -11.07 1.68 -29.98
N SER A 61 -11.21 0.45 -29.47
CA SER A 61 -10.21 -0.11 -28.57
C SER A 61 -8.91 -0.45 -29.30
N PRO A 62 -7.76 -0.57 -28.61
CA PRO A 62 -6.50 -0.99 -29.23
C PRO A 62 -6.60 -2.32 -29.97
N GLY A 63 -7.39 -3.26 -29.45
CA GLY A 63 -7.73 -4.53 -30.11
C GLY A 63 -8.67 -4.42 -31.32
N GLY A 64 -8.95 -3.21 -31.82
CA GLY A 64 -9.76 -2.96 -33.02
C GLY A 64 -11.27 -3.05 -32.82
N LYS A 65 -11.75 -3.22 -31.59
CA LYS A 65 -13.20 -3.30 -31.32
C LYS A 65 -13.80 -1.90 -31.36
N ILE A 66 -14.82 -1.74 -32.19
CA ILE A 66 -15.57 -0.49 -32.33
C ILE A 66 -16.85 -0.53 -31.49
N ILE A 67 -17.10 0.53 -30.74
CA ILE A 67 -18.32 0.74 -29.96
C ILE A 67 -18.87 2.13 -30.30
N ILE A 68 -20.15 2.19 -30.65
CA ILE A 68 -20.85 3.43 -31.03
C ILE A 68 -21.99 3.67 -30.04
N GLY A 69 -22.07 4.89 -29.53
CA GLY A 69 -23.09 5.32 -28.58
C GLY A 69 -22.97 4.69 -27.20
N GLY A 70 -23.88 5.10 -26.31
CA GLY A 70 -23.92 4.62 -24.93
C GLY A 70 -22.86 5.25 -24.03
N VAL A 71 -22.47 4.52 -22.98
CA VAL A 71 -21.59 5.02 -21.92
C VAL A 71 -20.11 4.79 -22.24
N THR A 72 -19.77 3.73 -22.98
CA THR A 72 -18.38 3.35 -23.21
C THR A 72 -17.56 4.43 -23.93
N PRO A 73 -18.02 5.01 -25.06
CA PRO A 73 -17.27 6.10 -25.71
C PRO A 73 -17.07 7.32 -24.83
N LYS A 74 -18.07 7.66 -24.02
CA LYS A 74 -18.01 8.80 -23.08
C LYS A 74 -16.95 8.57 -22.01
N VAL A 75 -16.91 7.38 -21.41
CA VAL A 75 -15.89 7.03 -20.41
C VAL A 75 -14.50 6.97 -21.04
N ALA A 76 -14.38 6.38 -22.23
CA ALA A 76 -13.10 6.36 -22.95
C ALA A 76 -12.60 7.78 -23.25
N GLN A 77 -13.49 8.71 -23.61
CA GLN A 77 -13.14 10.11 -23.82
C GLN A 77 -12.63 10.76 -22.54
N ILE A 78 -13.32 10.57 -21.41
CA ILE A 78 -12.88 11.10 -20.10
C ILE A 78 -11.48 10.58 -19.74
N LEU A 79 -11.20 9.30 -19.98
CA LEU A 79 -9.88 8.72 -19.73
C LEU A 79 -8.81 9.31 -20.66
N TYR A 80 -9.14 9.54 -21.93
CA TYR A 80 -8.25 10.15 -22.91
C TYR A 80 -7.94 11.62 -22.56
N ASP A 81 -8.96 12.40 -22.21
CA ASP A 81 -8.83 13.81 -21.83
C ASP A 81 -8.01 14.02 -20.56
N ALA A 82 -7.92 13.00 -19.69
CA ALA A 82 -7.07 13.03 -18.51
C ALA A 82 -5.58 12.86 -18.82
N GLN A 83 -5.21 12.28 -19.97
CA GLN A 83 -3.82 11.92 -20.27
C GLN A 83 -2.85 13.11 -20.29
N PRO A 84 -3.18 14.28 -20.87
CA PRO A 84 -2.30 15.45 -20.80
C PRO A 84 -1.97 15.87 -19.35
N GLY A 85 -2.94 15.73 -18.43
CA GLY A 85 -2.74 16.04 -17.01
C GLY A 85 -1.87 15.00 -16.27
N MET A 86 -1.75 13.78 -16.82
CA MET A 86 -0.94 12.70 -16.25
C MET A 86 0.48 12.64 -16.82
N ALA A 87 0.82 13.46 -17.82
CA ALA A 87 2.09 13.39 -18.54
C ALA A 87 3.33 13.46 -17.61
N ASP A 88 3.28 14.31 -16.58
CA ASP A 88 4.35 14.42 -15.57
C ASP A 88 4.56 13.13 -14.77
N LEU A 89 3.52 12.32 -14.54
CA LEU A 89 3.69 11.02 -13.88
C LEU A 89 4.43 10.03 -14.77
N LYS A 90 4.40 10.22 -16.08
CA LYS A 90 5.01 9.30 -17.03
C LYS A 90 6.47 9.60 -17.33
N THR A 91 7.06 10.59 -16.67
CA THR A 91 8.50 10.87 -16.80
C THR A 91 9.33 9.75 -16.18
N VAL A 92 10.37 9.31 -16.88
CA VAL A 92 11.43 8.47 -16.30
C VAL A 92 12.21 9.31 -15.29
N ILE A 93 12.28 8.84 -14.05
CA ILE A 93 12.99 9.52 -12.94
C ILE A 93 14.25 8.78 -12.50
N GLY A 94 14.43 7.55 -12.96
CA GLY A 94 15.62 6.75 -12.70
C GLY A 94 15.52 5.36 -13.29
N HIS A 95 16.51 4.53 -12.99
CA HIS A 95 16.57 3.14 -13.45
C HIS A 95 16.84 2.17 -12.31
N SER A 96 16.35 0.94 -12.44
CA SER A 96 16.72 -0.21 -11.60
C SER A 96 17.36 -1.31 -12.43
N ARG A 97 18.40 -1.96 -11.91
CA ARG A 97 19.03 -3.10 -12.60
C ARG A 97 18.15 -4.35 -12.51
N GLU A 98 17.50 -4.53 -11.38
CA GLU A 98 16.61 -5.66 -11.09
C GLU A 98 15.30 -5.16 -10.47
N GLY A 99 14.18 -5.80 -10.79
CA GLY A 99 12.90 -5.45 -10.15
C GLY A 99 12.93 -5.82 -8.66
N MET A 100 12.54 -4.89 -7.78
CA MET A 100 12.49 -5.13 -6.34
C MET A 100 11.05 -5.27 -5.87
N LYS A 101 10.67 -6.49 -5.48
CA LYS A 101 9.34 -6.78 -4.92
C LYS A 101 9.27 -6.49 -3.44
N SER A 102 8.14 -5.97 -2.98
CA SER A 102 7.85 -5.82 -1.55
C SER A 102 7.33 -7.15 -0.97
N THR A 103 8.14 -7.81 -0.16
CA THR A 103 7.78 -9.11 0.44
C THR A 103 8.16 -9.17 1.92
N ARG A 104 7.32 -9.83 2.72
CA ARG A 104 7.60 -10.13 4.13
C ARG A 104 8.47 -11.40 4.26
N PRO A 105 9.25 -11.54 5.35
CA PRO A 105 9.44 -10.56 6.43
C PRO A 105 10.45 -9.46 6.08
N GLU A 106 11.16 -9.59 4.97
CA GLU A 106 12.22 -8.69 4.52
C GLU A 106 12.32 -8.76 2.98
N SER A 107 12.63 -7.64 2.35
CA SER A 107 12.87 -7.53 0.91
C SER A 107 13.85 -6.39 0.61
N PRO A 108 14.52 -6.38 -0.56
CA PRO A 108 15.34 -5.24 -0.98
C PRO A 108 14.57 -3.91 -0.92
N LEU A 109 13.34 -3.88 -1.42
CA LEU A 109 12.51 -2.67 -1.45
C LEU A 109 12.13 -2.19 -0.04
N SER A 110 11.75 -3.10 0.86
CA SER A 110 11.42 -2.73 2.24
C SER A 110 12.63 -2.17 2.98
N ASN A 111 13.80 -2.77 2.78
CA ASN A 111 15.03 -2.29 3.42
C ASN A 111 15.45 -0.93 2.87
N TRP A 112 15.40 -0.74 1.56
CA TRP A 112 15.67 0.55 0.93
C TRP A 112 14.74 1.64 1.47
N THR A 113 13.45 1.34 1.59
CA THR A 113 12.43 2.27 2.10
C THR A 113 12.78 2.74 3.51
N VAL A 114 13.00 1.82 4.45
CA VAL A 114 13.23 2.19 5.85
C VAL A 114 14.59 2.82 6.07
N ASP A 115 15.64 2.38 5.36
CA ASP A 115 16.97 2.96 5.47
C ASP A 115 16.98 4.38 4.87
N CYS A 116 16.22 4.61 3.79
CA CYS A 116 16.02 5.95 3.26
C CYS A 116 15.28 6.86 4.25
N LEU A 117 14.28 6.35 4.95
CA LEU A 117 13.56 7.10 5.98
C LEU A 117 14.46 7.43 7.18
N MET A 118 15.27 6.48 7.63
CA MET A 118 16.22 6.67 8.72
C MET A 118 17.28 7.74 8.39
N GLN A 119 17.81 7.73 7.17
CA GLN A 119 18.71 8.79 6.72
C GLN A 119 18.00 10.15 6.69
N ALA A 120 16.76 10.18 6.20
CA ALA A 120 15.96 11.41 6.12
C ALA A 120 15.65 12.00 7.51
N ALA A 121 15.52 11.16 8.55
CA ALA A 121 15.39 11.64 9.92
C ALA A 121 16.57 12.56 10.29
N GLU A 122 17.80 12.17 10.00
CA GLU A 122 18.97 13.00 10.25
C GLU A 122 18.98 14.24 9.35
N ASP A 123 18.73 14.06 8.05
CA ASP A 123 18.78 15.14 7.05
C ASP A 123 17.78 16.28 7.35
N TYR A 124 16.56 15.95 7.81
CA TYR A 124 15.48 16.92 8.02
C TYR A 124 15.29 17.39 9.47
N THR A 125 15.74 16.60 10.46
CA THR A 125 15.53 16.93 11.88
C THR A 125 16.82 17.13 12.66
N GLY A 126 17.98 16.76 12.10
CA GLY A 126 19.26 16.70 12.82
C GLY A 126 19.34 15.56 13.84
N ILE A 127 18.31 14.71 13.92
CA ILE A 127 18.26 13.57 14.84
C ILE A 127 18.61 12.30 14.08
N LYS A 128 19.77 11.72 14.41
CA LYS A 128 20.16 10.42 13.89
C LYS A 128 19.24 9.33 14.45
N ALA A 129 18.64 8.54 13.56
CA ALA A 129 17.80 7.40 13.91
C ALA A 129 18.65 6.15 14.19
N ASP A 130 18.41 5.50 15.32
CA ASP A 130 19.00 4.21 15.68
C ASP A 130 18.19 3.04 15.10
N VAL A 131 16.88 3.24 15.00
CA VAL A 131 15.89 2.26 14.55
C VAL A 131 14.98 2.91 13.52
N GLY A 132 14.58 2.15 12.51
CA GLY A 132 13.51 2.54 11.59
C GLY A 132 12.35 1.55 11.65
N ILE A 133 11.11 2.04 11.66
CA ILE A 133 9.90 1.21 11.55
C ILE A 133 8.90 1.87 10.60
N VAL A 134 8.50 1.16 9.55
CA VAL A 134 7.34 1.51 8.71
C VAL A 134 6.48 0.30 8.46
N ASN A 135 5.19 0.48 8.15
CA ASN A 135 4.34 -0.65 7.84
C ASN A 135 4.55 -1.13 6.40
N PHE A 136 4.62 -2.45 6.20
CA PHE A 136 4.66 -3.04 4.86
C PHE A 136 3.45 -2.62 4.02
N GLY A 137 2.29 -2.40 4.65
CA GLY A 137 1.08 -1.96 3.98
C GLY A 137 1.18 -0.57 3.35
N GLY A 138 2.20 0.22 3.73
CA GLY A 138 2.52 1.51 3.13
C GLY A 138 3.28 1.43 1.81
N ILE A 139 3.88 0.29 1.47
CA ILE A 139 4.55 0.02 0.19
C ILE A 139 3.56 -0.69 -0.72
N ARG A 140 3.08 -0.02 -1.76
CA ARG A 140 1.88 -0.43 -2.53
C ARG A 140 2.17 -1.00 -3.91
N ALA A 141 3.34 -0.72 -4.44
CA ALA A 141 3.81 -1.20 -5.73
C ALA A 141 5.27 -1.66 -5.60
N ASP A 142 5.70 -2.53 -6.52
CA ASP A 142 7.08 -2.98 -6.64
C ASP A 142 7.89 -1.95 -7.45
N ILE A 143 9.22 -1.96 -7.34
CA ILE A 143 10.09 -1.24 -8.28
C ILE A 143 10.24 -2.12 -9.53
N PRO A 144 9.94 -1.61 -10.74
CA PRO A 144 10.14 -2.37 -11.97
C PRO A 144 11.64 -2.57 -12.27
N GLN A 145 11.95 -3.56 -13.10
CA GLN A 145 13.27 -3.66 -13.72
C GLN A 145 13.33 -2.68 -14.91
N GLY A 146 14.43 -1.94 -15.06
CA GLY A 146 14.60 -0.96 -16.13
C GLY A 146 14.16 0.44 -15.69
N GLU A 147 13.38 1.11 -16.54
CA GLU A 147 12.89 2.47 -16.27
C GLU A 147 11.97 2.51 -15.04
N ILE A 148 12.19 3.52 -14.19
CA ILE A 148 11.32 3.86 -13.07
C ILE A 148 10.62 5.16 -13.44
N LEU A 149 9.29 5.11 -13.56
CA LEU A 149 8.48 6.29 -13.80
C LEU A 149 8.17 7.00 -12.47
N LYS A 150 7.87 8.29 -12.56
CA LYS A 150 7.31 9.02 -11.41
C LYS A 150 6.01 8.37 -10.91
N ASP A 151 5.20 7.84 -11.82
CA ASP A 151 3.98 7.07 -11.55
C ASP A 151 4.26 5.84 -10.68
N ASP A 152 5.36 5.12 -10.92
CA ASP A 152 5.73 3.95 -10.11
C ASP A 152 5.97 4.38 -8.66
N LEU A 153 6.69 5.48 -8.44
CA LEU A 153 6.99 5.97 -7.10
C LEU A 153 5.76 6.54 -6.38
N VAL A 154 4.90 7.29 -7.09
CA VAL A 154 3.62 7.79 -6.57
C VAL A 154 2.69 6.64 -6.22
N SER A 155 2.61 5.64 -7.10
CA SER A 155 1.83 4.42 -6.88
C SER A 155 2.37 3.59 -5.73
N MET A 156 3.69 3.60 -5.50
CA MET A 156 4.36 2.89 -4.41
C MET A 156 4.08 3.49 -3.04
N PHE A 157 4.10 4.82 -2.93
CA PHE A 157 3.88 5.57 -1.69
C PHE A 157 2.69 6.55 -1.83
N PRO A 158 1.46 6.06 -2.05
CA PRO A 158 0.32 6.91 -2.37
C PRO A 158 -0.27 7.64 -1.16
N PHE A 159 0.19 7.30 0.05
CA PHE A 159 -0.29 7.90 1.28
C PHE A 159 0.54 9.12 1.66
N LYS A 160 -0.14 10.16 2.14
CA LYS A 160 0.50 11.32 2.77
C LYS A 160 0.93 10.99 4.20
N ASN A 161 1.81 10.00 4.32
CA ASN A 161 2.47 9.66 5.57
C ASN A 161 3.71 10.54 5.71
N TYR A 162 3.87 11.15 6.88
CA TYR A 162 4.95 12.10 7.15
C TYR A 162 6.03 11.50 8.02
N LEU A 163 7.29 11.82 7.71
CA LEU A 163 8.44 11.43 8.52
C LEU A 163 8.26 11.92 9.95
N THR A 164 8.39 10.97 10.87
CA THR A 164 8.26 11.19 12.30
C THR A 164 9.46 10.56 13.00
N VAL A 165 10.05 11.28 13.94
CA VAL A 165 11.10 10.76 14.82
C VAL A 165 10.57 10.69 16.24
N VAL A 166 10.65 9.51 16.85
CA VAL A 166 10.18 9.27 18.21
C VAL A 166 11.34 8.79 19.06
N THR A 167 11.60 9.43 20.20
CA THR A 167 12.59 8.95 21.16
C THR A 167 11.91 8.05 22.19
N LEU A 168 12.32 6.79 22.25
CA LEU A 168 11.70 5.78 23.13
C LEU A 168 12.76 5.13 24.04
N PRO A 169 12.38 4.76 25.27
CA PRO A 169 13.21 3.87 26.07
C PRO A 169 13.23 2.46 25.47
N GLY A 170 14.33 1.73 25.67
CA GLY A 170 14.56 0.43 25.05
C GLY A 170 13.53 -0.63 25.42
N TRP A 171 12.98 -0.58 26.64
CA TRP A 171 11.90 -1.50 27.05
C TRP A 171 10.66 -1.33 26.15
N ARG A 172 10.37 -0.10 25.72
CA ARG A 172 9.22 0.18 24.86
C ARG A 172 9.45 -0.32 23.44
N LEU A 173 10.67 -0.16 22.92
CA LEU A 173 11.06 -0.79 21.65
C LEU A 173 10.97 -2.33 21.73
N ARG A 174 11.37 -2.93 22.86
CA ARG A 174 11.26 -4.38 23.06
C ARG A 174 9.81 -4.84 23.00
N GLU A 175 8.90 -4.12 23.63
CA GLU A 175 7.46 -4.42 23.56
C GLU A 175 6.94 -4.35 22.11
N ILE A 176 7.32 -3.31 21.36
CA ILE A 176 6.94 -3.16 19.95
C ILE A 176 7.43 -4.34 19.12
N PHE A 177 8.70 -4.73 19.25
CA PHE A 177 9.24 -5.90 18.54
C PHE A 177 8.61 -7.22 19.00
N THR A 178 8.22 -7.32 20.28
CA THR A 178 7.52 -8.50 20.80
C THR A 178 6.13 -8.61 20.19
N GLN A 179 5.40 -7.50 20.05
CA GLN A 179 4.12 -7.45 19.35
C GLN A 179 4.28 -7.84 17.87
N MET A 180 5.34 -7.37 17.20
CA MET A 180 5.65 -7.77 15.82
C MET A 180 5.89 -9.27 15.70
N ALA A 181 6.63 -9.86 16.63
CA ALA A 181 6.92 -11.29 16.66
C ALA A 181 5.68 -12.16 16.86
N GLN A 182 4.67 -11.66 17.59
CA GLN A 182 3.40 -12.35 17.78
C GLN A 182 2.44 -12.21 16.58
N GLY A 183 2.71 -11.27 15.69
CA GLY A 183 1.85 -10.93 14.55
C GLY A 183 2.60 -10.94 13.23
N LYS A 184 2.45 -9.86 12.46
CA LYS A 184 3.14 -9.67 11.19
C LYS A 184 4.25 -8.64 11.36
N VAL A 185 5.50 -9.09 11.23
CA VAL A 185 6.69 -8.23 11.32
C VAL A 185 6.60 -7.10 10.30
N GLN A 186 6.68 -5.86 10.78
CA GLN A 186 6.70 -4.67 9.92
C GLN A 186 8.09 -4.44 9.33
N VAL A 187 8.22 -3.44 8.46
CA VAL A 187 9.52 -3.10 7.89
C VAL A 187 10.38 -2.49 8.99
N VAL A 188 11.59 -3.00 9.17
CA VAL A 188 12.52 -2.55 10.22
C VAL A 188 13.89 -2.16 9.64
N GLY A 189 14.55 -1.18 10.25
CA GLY A 189 15.89 -0.73 9.91
C GLY A 189 16.74 -0.48 11.16
N GLY A 190 18.07 -0.54 11.03
CA GLY A 190 19.00 -0.37 12.15
C GLY A 190 19.04 -1.52 13.17
N VAL A 191 18.25 -2.57 12.95
CA VAL A 191 18.08 -3.69 13.89
C VAL A 191 18.38 -5.05 13.27
N LYS A 192 18.63 -6.04 14.12
CA LYS A 192 18.53 -7.47 13.76
C LYS A 192 17.59 -8.17 14.72
N LEU A 193 16.52 -8.74 14.19
CA LEU A 193 15.50 -9.48 14.91
C LEU A 193 15.65 -10.97 14.64
N VAL A 194 15.65 -11.76 15.72
CA VAL A 194 15.49 -13.21 15.63
C VAL A 194 14.20 -13.59 16.30
N ILE A 195 13.33 -14.26 15.56
CA ILE A 195 11.98 -14.64 15.98
C ILE A 195 11.88 -16.16 15.86
N LYS A 196 11.40 -16.82 16.92
CA LYS A 196 11.19 -18.27 16.96
C LYS A 196 9.71 -18.54 17.17
N GLY A 197 9.03 -19.06 16.14
CA GLY A 197 7.57 -19.09 16.13
C GLY A 197 6.98 -17.69 16.33
N ASN A 198 6.23 -17.48 17.42
CA ASN A 198 5.62 -16.19 17.76
C ASN A 198 6.35 -15.44 18.89
N GLN A 199 7.60 -15.82 19.18
CA GLN A 199 8.39 -15.26 20.28
C GLN A 199 9.61 -14.52 19.75
N LEU A 200 9.83 -13.31 20.25
CA LEU A 200 11.06 -12.56 20.04
C LEU A 200 12.20 -13.22 20.82
N GLU A 201 13.18 -13.79 20.12
CA GLU A 201 14.35 -14.46 20.70
C GLU A 201 15.46 -13.46 21.00
N SER A 202 15.76 -12.55 20.05
CA SER A 202 16.76 -11.50 20.26
C SER A 202 16.53 -10.26 19.40
N VAL A 203 17.03 -9.13 19.89
CA VAL A 203 17.08 -7.84 19.18
C VAL A 203 18.47 -7.25 19.36
N LEU A 204 19.11 -6.93 18.24
CA LEU A 204 20.27 -6.06 18.20
C LEU A 204 19.87 -4.71 17.60
N VAL A 205 20.38 -3.60 18.15
CA VAL A 205 20.28 -2.25 17.60
C VAL A 205 21.71 -1.77 17.34
N GLY A 206 22.02 -1.38 16.10
CA GLY A 206 23.40 -0.99 15.74
C GLY A 206 24.45 -2.08 16.03
N GLY A 207 24.05 -3.36 16.02
CA GLY A 207 24.91 -4.51 16.33
C GLY A 207 25.08 -4.84 17.81
N SER A 208 24.56 -4.03 18.73
CA SER A 208 24.59 -4.30 20.19
C SER A 208 23.22 -4.79 20.70
N PRO A 209 23.15 -5.61 21.75
CA PRO A 209 21.87 -5.99 22.34
C PRO A 209 21.02 -4.79 22.73
N LEU A 210 19.70 -4.87 22.48
CA LEU A 210 18.75 -3.87 22.96
C LEU A 210 18.79 -3.81 24.50
N GLU A 211 18.97 -2.61 25.05
CA GLU A 211 19.03 -2.37 26.50
C GLU A 211 17.83 -1.55 26.96
N ASP A 212 17.11 -2.05 27.96
CA ASP A 212 15.80 -1.52 28.34
C ASP A 212 15.85 -0.09 28.91
N SER A 213 16.95 0.26 29.58
CA SER A 213 17.16 1.57 30.22
C SER A 213 17.74 2.63 29.27
N LYS A 214 18.24 2.25 28.09
CA LYS A 214 18.76 3.19 27.10
C LYS A 214 17.64 3.82 26.30
N THR A 215 17.88 5.02 25.78
CA THR A 215 16.95 5.70 24.86
C THR A 215 17.43 5.56 23.43
N TYR A 216 16.49 5.42 22.51
CA TYR A 216 16.74 5.22 21.09
C TYR A 216 15.85 6.13 20.28
N ASN A 217 16.39 6.67 19.18
CA ASN A 217 15.63 7.43 18.22
C ASN A 217 15.08 6.51 17.14
N LEU A 218 13.76 6.51 16.99
CA LEU A 218 13.01 5.74 16.03
C LEU A 218 12.52 6.63 14.89
N ALA A 219 13.02 6.41 13.67
CA ALA A 219 12.41 6.96 12.47
C ALA A 219 11.18 6.13 12.08
N THR A 220 10.05 6.79 11.89
CA THR A 220 8.78 6.16 11.51
C THR A 220 7.91 7.14 10.74
N ILE A 221 6.62 6.82 10.62
CA ILE A 221 5.60 7.64 10.00
C ILE A 221 4.47 7.94 10.99
N ASP A 222 3.81 9.08 10.80
CA ASP A 222 2.69 9.55 11.61
C ASP A 222 1.50 8.58 11.66
N PHE A 223 1.26 7.79 10.60
CA PHE A 223 0.27 6.71 10.62
C PHE A 223 0.51 5.71 11.76
N LEU A 224 1.76 5.26 11.96
CA LEU A 224 2.12 4.34 13.05
C LEU A 224 2.30 5.05 14.39
N LEU A 225 2.63 6.34 14.39
CA LEU A 225 2.61 7.15 15.61
C LEU A 225 1.22 7.11 16.26
N ASN A 226 0.18 7.25 15.43
CA ASN A 226 -1.21 7.44 15.85
C ASN A 226 -2.03 6.14 16.02
N GLY A 227 -1.40 4.96 16.05
CA GLY A 227 -2.11 3.69 16.27
C GLY A 227 -2.32 2.83 15.02
N GLY A 228 -1.83 3.26 13.86
CA GLY A 228 -1.94 2.52 12.60
C GLY A 228 -1.41 1.09 12.72
N ASP A 229 -2.06 0.14 12.03
CA ASP A 229 -1.77 -1.29 12.12
C ASP A 229 -1.75 -1.87 13.55
N GLY A 230 -2.35 -1.16 14.52
CA GLY A 230 -2.34 -1.54 15.94
C GLY A 230 -1.04 -1.22 16.68
N TYR A 231 -0.12 -0.48 16.05
CA TYR A 231 1.11 0.00 16.68
C TYR A 231 0.89 1.42 17.18
N LYS A 232 1.11 1.65 18.48
CA LYS A 232 1.02 2.98 19.09
C LYS A 232 2.42 3.45 19.46
N LEU A 233 3.16 3.91 18.45
CA LEU A 233 4.57 4.27 18.62
C LEU A 233 4.76 5.54 19.45
N GLY A 234 3.75 6.40 19.55
CA GLY A 234 3.79 7.61 20.39
C GLY A 234 3.59 7.36 21.89
N GLU A 235 3.10 6.18 22.30
CA GLU A 235 2.89 5.87 23.72
C GLU A 235 4.23 5.74 24.46
N ASN A 236 4.38 6.50 25.55
CA ASN A 236 5.59 6.59 26.37
C ASN A 236 6.82 7.15 25.62
N ALA A 237 6.59 7.89 24.53
CA ALA A 237 7.63 8.67 23.87
C ALA A 237 8.18 9.76 24.81
N LEU A 238 9.50 9.84 24.91
CA LEU A 238 10.20 10.90 25.64
C LEU A 238 10.28 12.18 24.84
N ASN A 239 10.28 12.05 23.51
CA ASN A 239 10.24 13.15 22.55
C ASN A 239 9.61 12.66 21.25
N THR A 240 8.90 13.55 20.56
CA THR A 240 8.29 13.28 19.25
C THR A 240 8.46 14.49 18.36
N VAL A 241 9.03 14.28 17.17
CA VAL A 241 9.14 15.27 16.11
C VAL A 241 8.36 14.75 14.90
N VAL A 242 7.29 15.44 14.53
CA VAL A 242 6.53 15.17 13.30
C VAL A 242 6.91 16.25 12.30
N THR A 243 7.41 15.84 11.13
CA THR A 243 7.74 16.75 10.03
C THR A 243 6.56 16.91 9.07
N ASP A 244 6.65 17.85 8.15
CA ASP A 244 5.75 17.96 6.99
C ASP A 244 6.31 17.28 5.73
N VAL A 245 7.41 16.53 5.87
CA VAL A 245 8.08 15.83 4.78
C VAL A 245 7.44 14.47 4.57
N SER A 246 6.77 14.28 3.43
CA SER A 246 6.12 13.02 3.12
C SER A 246 7.12 11.94 2.68
N VAL A 247 6.73 10.67 2.77
CA VAL A 247 7.59 9.56 2.29
C VAL A 247 7.97 9.75 0.82
N ILE A 248 7.07 10.21 -0.04
CA ILE A 248 7.41 10.45 -1.45
C ILE A 248 8.41 11.60 -1.63
N ASP A 249 8.30 12.66 -0.83
CA ASP A 249 9.25 13.79 -0.85
C ASP A 249 10.65 13.37 -0.34
N ILE A 250 10.74 12.26 0.39
CA ILE A 250 12.02 11.65 0.79
C ILE A 250 12.58 10.79 -0.34
N MET A 251 11.75 9.98 -0.99
CA MET A 251 12.21 9.00 -1.98
C MET A 251 12.53 9.63 -3.33
N LEU A 252 11.71 10.58 -3.81
CA LEU A 252 11.86 11.15 -5.15
C LEU A 252 13.22 11.81 -5.35
N PRO A 253 13.71 12.69 -4.45
CA PRO A 253 15.05 13.26 -4.59
C PRO A 253 16.17 12.22 -4.57
N LYS A 254 15.98 11.09 -3.87
CA LYS A 254 16.98 10.01 -3.82
C LYS A 254 17.07 9.27 -5.15
N VAL A 255 15.94 8.97 -5.77
CA VAL A 255 15.90 8.34 -7.11
C VAL A 255 16.53 9.28 -8.15
N LEU A 256 16.11 10.55 -8.16
CA LEU A 256 16.67 11.55 -9.08
C LEU A 256 18.17 11.76 -8.89
N LYS A 257 18.65 11.74 -7.64
CA LYS A 257 20.08 11.86 -7.33
C LYS A 257 20.87 10.66 -7.85
N LEU A 258 20.36 9.43 -7.67
CA LEU A 258 21.02 8.24 -8.20
C LEU A 258 21.12 8.30 -9.72
N GLU A 259 20.04 8.68 -10.40
CA GLU A 259 20.03 8.85 -11.85
C GLU A 259 21.05 9.91 -12.32
N ALA A 260 21.09 11.07 -11.66
CA ALA A 260 22.06 12.12 -11.96
C ALA A 260 23.53 11.69 -11.74
N GLU A 261 23.76 10.73 -10.83
CA GLU A 261 25.06 10.10 -10.58
C GLU A 261 25.37 8.94 -11.54
N GLY A 262 24.47 8.60 -12.47
CA GLY A 262 24.60 7.44 -13.36
C GLY A 262 24.47 6.10 -12.62
N ARG A 263 23.75 6.09 -11.50
CA ARG A 263 23.56 4.93 -10.62
C ARG A 263 22.10 4.49 -10.66
N THR A 264 21.91 3.19 -10.46
CA THR A 264 20.59 2.55 -10.39
C THR A 264 20.06 2.50 -8.96
N VAL A 265 18.73 2.45 -8.83
CA VAL A 265 18.01 2.18 -7.58
C VAL A 265 18.06 0.67 -7.33
N ASP A 266 19.18 0.21 -6.77
CA ASP A 266 19.35 -1.20 -6.38
C ASP A 266 19.54 -1.31 -4.88
N TYR A 267 19.01 -2.38 -4.29
CA TYR A 267 19.18 -2.68 -2.87
C TYR A 267 19.28 -4.17 -2.60
N LYS A 268 19.60 -4.55 -1.36
CA LYS A 268 19.76 -5.95 -0.95
C LYS A 268 19.16 -6.20 0.41
N THR A 269 18.81 -7.46 0.66
CA THR A 269 18.53 -7.94 2.01
C THR A 269 19.83 -8.12 2.80
N ASP A 270 19.77 -7.96 4.11
CA ASP A 270 20.89 -8.13 5.04
C ASP A 270 20.58 -9.10 6.18
N GLY A 271 19.40 -9.75 6.13
CA GLY A 271 18.98 -10.71 7.13
C GLY A 271 18.60 -10.06 8.46
N ARG A 272 18.21 -8.77 8.44
CA ARG A 272 17.74 -8.04 9.63
C ARG A 272 16.51 -8.66 10.27
N VAL A 273 15.76 -9.51 9.58
CA VAL A 273 14.70 -10.33 10.19
C VAL A 273 14.93 -11.80 9.87
N THR A 274 15.11 -12.61 10.91
CA THR A 274 15.20 -14.07 10.79
C THR A 274 14.04 -14.72 11.56
N ILE A 275 13.24 -15.53 10.86
CA ILE A 275 12.15 -16.33 11.46
C ILE A 275 12.58 -17.80 11.44
N LYS A 276 12.63 -18.42 12.62
CA LYS A 276 12.99 -19.82 12.85
C LYS A 276 11.79 -20.67 13.26
#